data_AF-A0A7S2Z1U5-F1
#
_entry.id   AF-A0A7S2Z1U5-F1
#
_cell.length_a   1.000
_cell.length_b   1.000
_cell.length_c   1.000
_cell.angle_alpha   90.00
_cell.angle_beta   90.00
_cell.angle_gamma   90.00
#
_symmetry.space_group_name_H-M   'P 1'
#
loop_
_entity.id
_entity.type
_entity.pdbx_description
1 polymer ?
#
loop_
_entity_poly.entity_id
_entity_poly.type
_entity_poly.pdbx_seq_one_letter_code
_entity_poly.pdbx_strand_id
1 'polypeptide(L)'
;SSSSHVGATTLDGRMVAQEWLKEIAVDAEDVKFQINRAPALAVVLVGTRADSVLYVNRKRQAAAKVGIDFHLIQLPEKVTQQRLLKELDALYMDSSVDGVI
;
A
#
# COMPACT_ATOMS: atom_id res chain seq x y z
N SER A 1 -34.71 1.87 -40.50
CA SER A 1 -33.45 1.11 -40.51
C SER A 1 -32.56 1.67 -39.40
N SER A 2 -32.33 0.88 -38.37
CA SER A 2 -31.83 1.23 -37.05
C SER A 2 -30.32 1.54 -37.03
N SER A 3 -29.95 2.69 -36.48
CA SER A 3 -28.57 3.08 -36.19
C SER A 3 -28.05 2.35 -34.96
N SER A 4 -27.01 1.51 -35.13
CA SER A 4 -26.26 0.91 -34.03
C SER A 4 -25.32 1.94 -33.40
N HIS A 5 -25.65 2.45 -32.21
CA HIS A 5 -24.69 3.16 -31.37
C HIS A 5 -23.69 2.14 -30.79
N VAL A 6 -22.42 2.27 -31.13
CA VAL A 6 -21.33 1.64 -30.36
C VAL A 6 -21.17 2.48 -29.10
N GLY A 7 -21.72 2.01 -27.98
CA GLY A 7 -21.59 2.66 -26.68
C GLY A 7 -20.16 2.55 -26.12
N ALA A 8 -19.81 3.46 -25.21
CA ALA A 8 -18.51 3.44 -24.55
C ALA A 8 -18.36 2.21 -23.63
N THR A 9 -17.21 1.54 -23.73
CA THR A 9 -16.85 0.45 -22.82
C THR A 9 -16.37 1.01 -21.49
N THR A 10 -16.98 0.59 -20.37
CA THR A 10 -16.51 0.96 -19.03
C THR A 10 -15.31 0.11 -18.66
N LEU A 11 -14.20 0.76 -18.28
CA LEU A 11 -13.03 0.08 -17.72
C LEU A 11 -13.28 -0.19 -16.23
N ASP A 12 -13.54 -1.44 -15.87
CA ASP A 12 -13.74 -1.84 -14.48
C ASP A 12 -12.39 -2.02 -13.75
N GLY A 13 -11.89 -0.92 -13.18
CA GLY A 13 -10.66 -0.93 -12.39
C GLY A 13 -10.72 -1.83 -11.14
N ARG A 14 -11.91 -2.23 -10.66
CA ARG A 14 -12.02 -3.15 -9.53
C ARG A 14 -11.67 -4.57 -9.94
N MET A 15 -12.15 -4.99 -11.10
CA MET A 15 -11.84 -6.30 -11.67
C MET A 15 -10.33 -6.42 -11.91
N VAL A 16 -9.73 -5.44 -12.57
CA VAL A 16 -8.28 -5.40 -12.82
C VAL A 16 -7.47 -5.42 -11.52
N ALA A 17 -7.86 -4.61 -10.53
CA ALA A 17 -7.17 -4.62 -9.24
C ALA A 17 -7.26 -5.97 -8.50
N GLN A 18 -8.36 -6.71 -8.66
CA GLN A 18 -8.50 -8.04 -8.06
C GLN A 18 -7.58 -9.07 -8.74
N GLU A 19 -7.38 -8.97 -10.06
CA GLU A 19 -6.44 -9.81 -10.79
C GLU A 19 -5.01 -9.53 -10.34
N TRP A 20 -4.61 -8.25 -10.27
CA TRP A 20 -3.28 -7.87 -9.79
C TRP A 20 -3.01 -8.31 -8.36
N LEU A 21 -4.00 -8.22 -7.46
CA LEU A 21 -3.81 -8.70 -6.08
C LEU A 21 -3.51 -10.21 -6.03
N LYS A 22 -4.02 -11.01 -6.97
CA LYS A 22 -3.69 -12.45 -7.04
C LYS A 22 -2.25 -12.66 -7.50
N GLU A 23 -1.82 -11.92 -8.52
CA GLU A 23 -0.45 -11.98 -9.03
C GLU A 23 0.55 -11.54 -7.96
N ILE A 24 0.29 -10.40 -7.31
CA ILE A 24 1.13 -9.88 -6.23
C ILE A 24 1.22 -10.85 -5.04
N ALA A 25 0.15 -11.60 -4.74
CA ALA A 25 0.19 -12.59 -3.67
C ALA A 25 1.15 -13.75 -3.98
N VAL A 26 1.28 -14.14 -5.25
CA VAL A 26 2.27 -15.14 -5.69
C VAL A 26 3.68 -14.56 -5.54
N ASP A 27 3.89 -13.36 -6.07
CA ASP A 27 5.20 -12.68 -5.98
C ASP A 27 5.65 -12.47 -4.53
N ALA A 28 4.71 -12.10 -3.64
CA ALA A 28 5.01 -11.89 -2.23
C ALA A 28 5.42 -13.19 -1.51
N GLU A 29 4.82 -14.33 -1.86
CA GLU A 29 5.24 -15.62 -1.31
C GLU A 29 6.61 -16.04 -1.83
N ASP A 30 6.90 -15.81 -3.11
CA ASP A 30 8.22 -16.06 -3.71
C ASP A 30 9.30 -15.20 -3.05
N VAL A 31 9.04 -13.91 -2.86
CA VAL A 31 9.94 -13.00 -2.12
C VAL A 31 10.14 -13.49 -0.71
N LYS A 32 9.06 -13.88 -0.03
CA LYS A 32 9.12 -14.39 1.35
C LYS A 32 9.99 -15.64 1.46
N PHE A 33 9.94 -16.54 0.49
CA PHE A 33 10.83 -17.69 0.43
C PHE A 33 12.31 -17.28 0.27
N GLN A 34 12.59 -16.25 -0.54
CA GLN A 34 13.95 -15.76 -0.77
C GLN A 34 14.55 -15.04 0.45
N ILE A 35 13.77 -14.21 1.14
CA ILE A 35 14.25 -13.38 2.27
C ILE A 35 13.95 -14.00 3.64
N ASN A 36 13.27 -15.15 3.67
CA ASN A 36 12.88 -15.90 4.88
C ASN A 36 12.04 -15.09 5.89
N ARG A 37 11.27 -14.10 5.40
CA ARG A 37 10.27 -13.31 6.14
C ARG A 37 9.26 -12.71 5.17
N ALA A 38 8.09 -12.27 5.62
CA ALA A 38 7.19 -11.54 4.74
C ALA A 38 7.84 -10.22 4.25
N PRO A 39 7.60 -9.79 3.00
CA PRO A 39 7.91 -8.43 2.58
C PRO A 39 7.08 -7.43 3.40
N ALA A 40 7.64 -6.25 3.68
CA ALA A 40 7.06 -5.29 4.60
C ALA A 40 6.97 -3.88 4.00
N LEU A 41 5.80 -3.26 4.15
CA LEU A 41 5.52 -1.87 3.76
C LEU A 41 5.29 -1.02 5.02
N ALA A 42 6.15 -0.02 5.22
CA ALA A 42 5.94 1.04 6.19
C ALA A 42 5.17 2.21 5.57
N VAL A 43 4.22 2.77 6.32
CA VAL A 43 3.44 3.94 5.91
C VAL A 43 3.46 4.97 7.02
N VAL A 44 3.84 6.20 6.67
CA VAL A 44 3.86 7.32 7.61
C VAL A 44 2.61 8.19 7.41
N LEU A 45 1.77 8.28 8.44
CA LEU A 45 0.58 9.12 8.44
C LEU A 45 0.78 10.31 9.39
N VAL A 46 0.82 11.51 8.82
CA VAL A 46 0.87 12.76 9.60
C VAL A 46 -0.54 13.33 9.76
N GLY A 47 -0.96 13.54 11.00
CA GLY A 47 -2.29 14.04 11.35
C GLY A 47 -3.38 12.99 11.22
N THR A 48 -4.63 13.46 11.12
CA THR A 48 -5.83 12.61 11.21
C THR A 48 -6.87 12.93 10.14
N ARG A 49 -6.43 13.47 8.98
CA ARG A 49 -7.34 13.75 7.88
C ARG A 49 -8.08 12.48 7.45
N ALA A 50 -9.41 12.56 7.37
CA ALA A 50 -10.27 11.39 7.18
C ALA A 50 -10.02 10.67 5.83
N ASP A 51 -9.73 11.43 4.78
CA ASP A 51 -9.37 10.89 3.46
C ASP A 51 -8.04 10.12 3.53
N SER A 52 -7.01 10.68 4.17
CA SER A 52 -5.72 10.01 4.38
C SER A 52 -5.88 8.72 5.17
N VAL A 53 -6.64 8.75 6.27
CA VAL A 53 -6.93 7.56 7.09
C VAL A 53 -7.62 6.47 6.26
N LEU A 54 -8.60 6.84 5.44
CA LEU A 54 -9.29 5.91 4.55
C LEU A 54 -8.33 5.26 3.55
N TYR A 55 -7.45 6.04 2.91
CA TYR A 55 -6.48 5.52 1.96
C TYR A 55 -5.44 4.62 2.63
N VAL A 56 -4.94 4.98 3.81
CA VAL A 56 -4.02 4.14 4.59
C VAL A 56 -4.69 2.80 4.96
N ASN A 57 -5.96 2.84 5.37
CA ASN A 57 -6.72 1.62 5.66
C ASN A 57 -6.89 0.72 4.43
N ARG A 58 -7.12 1.30 3.24
CA ARG A 58 -7.17 0.54 1.99
C ARG A 58 -5.82 -0.10 1.65
N LYS A 59 -4.71 0.62 1.84
CA LYS A 59 -3.35 0.08 1.66
C LYS A 59 -3.09 -1.10 2.60
N ARG A 60 -3.41 -0.94 3.88
CA ARG A 60 -3.30 -2.02 4.89
C ARG A 60 -4.11 -3.25 4.52
N GLN A 61 -5.35 -3.07 4.06
CA GLN A 61 -6.20 -4.19 3.60
C GLN A 61 -5.64 -4.87 2.35
N ALA A 62 -5.07 -4.11 1.41
CA ALA A 62 -4.44 -4.67 0.23
C ALA A 62 -3.19 -5.48 0.59
N ALA A 63 -2.31 -4.94 1.43
CA ALA A 63 -1.11 -5.62 1.92
C ALA A 63 -1.46 -6.95 2.62
N ALA A 64 -2.45 -6.92 3.53
CA ALA A 64 -2.91 -8.13 4.23
C ALA A 64 -3.46 -9.21 3.29
N LYS A 65 -4.11 -8.83 2.18
CA LYS A 65 -4.64 -9.80 1.20
C LYS A 65 -3.55 -10.55 0.44
N VAL A 66 -2.36 -9.98 0.34
CA VAL A 66 -1.26 -10.51 -0.46
C VAL A 66 -0.08 -10.98 0.38
N GLY A 67 -0.22 -11.02 1.71
CA GLY A 67 0.84 -11.50 2.61
C GLY A 67 1.99 -10.52 2.83
N ILE A 68 1.77 -9.22 2.59
CA ILE A 68 2.73 -8.16 2.91
C ILE A 68 2.46 -7.64 4.32
N ASP A 69 3.50 -7.57 5.15
CA ASP A 69 3.46 -6.95 6.47
C ASP A 69 3.29 -5.43 6.35
N PHE A 70 2.47 -4.85 7.22
CA PHE A 70 2.12 -3.43 7.14
C PHE A 70 2.43 -2.71 8.45
N HIS A 71 3.35 -1.75 8.40
CA HIS A 71 3.74 -0.93 9.55
C HIS A 71 3.16 0.47 9.41
N LEU A 72 2.33 0.89 10.36
CA LEU A 72 1.77 2.25 10.37
C LEU A 72 2.48 3.10 11.43
N ILE A 73 3.12 4.17 10.98
CA ILE A 73 3.73 5.17 11.84
C ILE A 73 2.82 6.39 11.82
N GLN A 74 2.12 6.62 12.93
CA GLN A 74 1.21 7.76 13.03
C GLN A 74 1.88 8.89 13.81
N LEU A 75 2.01 10.05 13.16
CA LEU A 75 2.62 11.25 13.71
C LEU A 75 1.56 12.35 13.88
N PRO A 76 1.68 13.22 14.89
CA PRO A 76 0.75 14.34 15.07
C PRO A 76 0.87 15.34 13.92
N GLU A 77 -0.20 16.08 13.63
CA GLU A 77 -0.21 17.12 12.60
C GLU A 77 0.85 18.22 12.84
N LYS A 78 1.19 18.45 14.12
CA LYS A 78 2.22 19.42 14.54
C LYS A 78 3.63 18.84 14.56
N VAL A 79 3.85 17.65 13.99
CA VAL A 79 5.20 17.06 13.94
C VAL A 79 6.16 18.00 13.23
N THR A 80 7.36 18.17 13.78
CA THR A 80 8.39 18.97 13.14
C THR A 80 9.00 18.20 11.98
N GLN A 81 9.50 18.91 10.96
CA GLN A 81 10.23 18.28 9.86
C GLN A 81 11.42 17.45 10.37
N GLN A 82 12.16 17.95 11.36
CA GLN A 82 13.26 17.22 11.97
C GLN A 82 12.81 15.89 12.59
N ARG A 83 11.66 15.87 13.28
CA ARG A 83 11.13 14.63 13.85
C ARG A 83 10.68 13.67 12.75
N LEU A 84 9.99 14.17 11.72
CA LEU A 84 9.57 13.35 10.58
C LEU A 84 10.77 12.71 9.88
N LEU A 85 11.82 13.47 9.59
CA LEU A 85 13.05 12.94 8.98
C LEU A 85 13.70 11.88 9.85
N LYS A 86 13.73 12.07 11.17
CA LYS A 86 14.28 11.07 12.10
C LYS A 86 13.51 9.74 12.05
N GLU A 87 12.18 9.78 11.93
CA GLU A 87 11.38 8.56 11.76
C GLU A 87 11.66 7.89 10.43
N LEU A 88 11.79 8.66 9.34
CA LEU A 88 12.15 8.12 8.02
C LEU A 88 13.55 7.49 8.03
N ASP A 89 14.54 8.15 8.64
CA ASP A 89 15.89 7.60 8.78
C ASP A 89 15.89 6.28 9.55
N ALA A 90 15.06 6.16 10.59
CA ALA A 90 14.90 4.91 11.33
C ALA A 90 14.32 3.80 10.44
N LEU A 91 13.32 4.11 9.61
CA LEU A 91 12.73 3.15 8.67
C LEU A 91 13.71 2.74 7.56
N TYR A 92 14.51 3.67 7.03
CA TYR A 92 15.50 3.36 5.99
C TYR A 92 16.67 2.50 6.50
N MET A 93 16.93 2.52 7.81
CA MET A 93 17.95 1.67 8.45
C MET A 93 17.39 0.35 8.95
N ASP A 94 16.07 0.16 8.94
CA ASP A 94 15.42 -1.06 9.38
C ASP A 94 15.43 -2.11 8.27
N SER A 95 16.31 -3.11 8.39
CA SER A 95 16.41 -4.23 7.44
C SER A 95 15.14 -5.10 7.33
N SER A 96 14.17 -4.90 8.23
CA SER A 96 12.85 -5.55 8.14
C SER A 96 11.86 -4.81 7.27
N VAL A 97 12.15 -3.58 6.81
CA VAL A 97 11.28 -2.75 5.96
C VAL A 97 11.79 -2.74 4.51
N ASP A 98 10.91 -3.03 3.56
CA ASP A 98 11.26 -3.11 2.12
C ASP A 98 10.72 -1.91 1.31
N GLY A 99 9.76 -1.19 1.86
CA GLY A 99 9.18 0.00 1.22
C GLY A 99 8.62 0.99 2.24
N VAL A 100 8.68 2.28 1.89
CA VAL A 100 8.16 3.39 2.69
C VAL A 100 7.28 4.29 1.81
N ILE A 101 6.09 4.65 2.32
CA ILE A 101 5.14 5.58 1.67
C ILE A 101 4.64 6.65 2.64
#